data_AF-W9DST9-F1
#
_entry.id   AF-W9DST9-F1
#
_cell.length_a   1.000
_cell.length_b   1.000
_cell.length_c   1.000
_cell.angle_alpha   90.00
_cell.angle_beta   90.00
_cell.angle_gamma   90.00
#
_symmetry.space_group_name_H-M   'P 1'
#
loop_
_entity.id
_entity.type
_entity.pdbx_description
1 polymer ?
#
loop_
_entity_poly.entity_id
_entity_poly.type
_entity_poly.pdbx_seq_one_letter_code
_entity_poly.pdbx_strand_id
1 'polypeptide(L)'
;MKSFRDGTLKWAILNYILNHPECTSQDIANHVQHSSIKTLRSEIYYLRRYGGFISADKSSIPHRLTLSKSGKNETQQGPYSVQIKRQKRQERILAMVSAILNDDEKFAEAVNDEVEKEVKQRMKEIESGVREAPTIVETIESKTDTELRKEIESKDMRIHELQAQIQHLRLHKANVPTRAPPVQKSPEEQKADAERRQRREQLSMRYRGMLLDAPFFHHWKDMFPFRMKHLQLYKEGSVEIMSPSNPEHRRGHARRPLNPAEVIGGKYHIVKMTKQGIVIEGMGLPGGQASLRW
;
A
#
# COMPACT_ATOMS: atom_id res chain seq x y z
N MET A 1 -27.53 3.90 31.08
CA MET A 1 -27.84 3.77 29.64
C MET A 1 -26.55 3.87 28.84
N LYS A 2 -26.30 2.96 27.89
CA LYS A 2 -25.05 2.93 27.10
C LYS A 2 -25.12 3.99 26.00
N SER A 3 -24.24 5.00 26.05
CA SER A 3 -24.03 5.93 24.93
C SER A 3 -23.14 5.24 23.89
N PHE A 4 -23.68 4.96 22.71
CA PHE A 4 -22.90 4.33 21.64
C PHE A 4 -22.14 5.41 20.86
N ARG A 5 -20.81 5.43 20.99
CA ARG A 5 -19.89 6.16 20.10
C ARG A 5 -19.25 5.13 19.18
N ASP A 6 -19.02 5.47 17.91
CA ASP A 6 -18.46 4.62 16.85
C ASP A 6 -19.31 3.40 16.46
N GLY A 7 -19.90 3.38 15.25
CA GLY A 7 -20.33 2.18 14.47
C GLY A 7 -21.21 1.10 15.14
N THR A 8 -21.45 1.22 16.44
CA THR A 8 -21.94 0.20 17.36
C THR A 8 -23.45 0.24 17.42
N LEU A 9 -24.04 1.43 17.39
CA LEU A 9 -25.48 1.61 17.19
C LEU A 9 -25.91 1.02 15.85
N LYS A 10 -25.16 1.35 14.79
CA LYS A 10 -25.36 0.80 13.45
C LYS A 10 -25.29 -0.72 13.45
N TRP A 11 -24.24 -1.29 14.04
CA TRP A 11 -24.08 -2.73 14.15
C TRP A 11 -25.20 -3.39 14.98
N ALA A 12 -25.60 -2.79 16.10
CA ALA A 12 -26.68 -3.30 16.95
C ALA A 12 -28.02 -3.37 16.19
N ILE A 13 -28.36 -2.33 15.42
CA ILE A 13 -29.56 -2.31 14.57
C ILE A 13 -29.49 -3.42 13.53
N LEU A 14 -28.40 -3.50 12.76
CA LEU A 14 -28.29 -4.48 11.69
C LEU A 14 -28.23 -5.92 12.23
N ASN A 15 -27.53 -6.15 13.33
CA ASN A 15 -27.46 -7.46 13.99
C ASN A 15 -28.81 -7.90 14.54
N TYR A 16 -29.64 -6.97 15.02
CA TYR A 16 -31.01 -7.30 15.43
C TYR A 16 -31.86 -7.76 14.23
N ILE A 17 -31.82 -7.02 13.11
CA ILE A 17 -32.54 -7.38 11.87
C ILE A 17 -32.04 -8.73 11.30
N LEU A 18 -30.74 -9.03 11.43
CA LEU A 18 -30.17 -10.31 10.99
C LEU A 18 -30.79 -11.50 11.73
N ASN A 19 -30.97 -11.36 13.05
CA ASN A 19 -31.46 -12.43 13.92
C ASN A 19 -32.99 -12.48 14.01
N HIS A 20 -33.67 -11.39 13.63
CA HIS A 20 -35.13 -11.27 13.66
C HIS A 20 -35.60 -10.76 12.28
N PRO A 21 -35.66 -11.63 11.26
CA PRO A 21 -36.19 -11.26 9.97
C PRO A 21 -37.65 -10.80 10.12
N GLU A 22 -38.05 -9.82 9.31
CA GLU A 22 -39.38 -9.19 9.37
C GLU A 22 -39.68 -8.36 10.62
N CYS A 23 -38.68 -7.97 11.40
CA CYS A 23 -38.88 -7.05 12.51
C CYS A 23 -39.28 -5.63 12.03
N THR A 24 -39.95 -4.89 12.90
CA THR A 24 -40.37 -3.51 12.66
C THR A 24 -39.38 -2.52 13.28
N SER A 25 -39.47 -1.25 12.87
CA SER A 25 -38.70 -0.17 13.52
C SER A 25 -38.99 -0.02 15.01
N GLN A 26 -40.20 -0.40 15.46
CA GLN A 26 -40.57 -0.37 16.87
C GLN A 26 -39.90 -1.51 17.66
N ASP A 27 -39.80 -2.70 17.07
CA ASP A 27 -39.11 -3.84 17.69
C ASP A 27 -37.62 -3.54 17.89
N ILE A 28 -36.99 -2.92 16.88
CA ILE A 28 -35.61 -2.43 16.97
C ILE A 28 -35.48 -1.41 18.11
N ALA A 29 -36.43 -0.48 18.25
CA ALA A 29 -36.41 0.52 19.31
C ALA A 29 -36.53 -0.08 20.70
N ASN A 30 -37.41 -1.07 20.86
CA ASN A 30 -37.63 -1.78 22.11
C ASN A 30 -36.41 -2.61 22.52
N HIS A 31 -35.69 -3.20 21.56
CA HIS A 31 -34.53 -4.04 21.83
C HIS A 31 -33.23 -3.26 22.03
N VAL A 32 -32.92 -2.28 21.17
CA VAL A 32 -31.63 -1.57 21.20
C VAL A 32 -31.53 -0.59 22.39
N GLN A 33 -32.67 -0.09 22.89
CA GLN A 33 -32.78 0.77 24.09
C GLN A 33 -31.74 1.90 24.16
N HIS A 34 -31.65 2.68 23.08
CA HIS A 34 -30.72 3.81 22.99
C HIS A 34 -31.17 4.98 23.89
N SER A 35 -30.21 5.70 24.50
CA SER A 35 -30.50 6.84 25.39
C SER A 35 -31.27 7.98 24.70
N SER A 36 -31.12 8.10 23.38
CA SER A 36 -31.83 9.07 22.55
C SER A 36 -32.60 8.35 21.44
N ILE A 37 -33.93 8.32 21.56
CA ILE A 37 -34.82 7.77 20.53
C ILE A 37 -34.69 8.51 19.20
N LYS A 38 -34.44 9.82 19.24
CA LYS A 38 -34.21 10.67 18.06
C LYS A 38 -32.99 10.17 17.27
N THR A 39 -31.90 9.88 17.97
CA THR A 39 -30.65 9.38 17.37
C THR A 39 -30.83 7.98 16.78
N LEU A 40 -31.56 7.11 17.48
CA LEU A 40 -31.87 5.78 16.96
C LEU A 40 -32.69 5.85 15.67
N ARG A 41 -33.75 6.67 15.65
CA ARG A 41 -34.58 6.87 14.46
C ARG A 41 -33.79 7.46 13.29
N SER A 42 -32.90 8.43 13.54
CA SER A 42 -32.04 8.97 12.48
C SER A 42 -31.09 7.92 11.91
N GLU A 43 -30.54 7.03 12.76
CA GLU A 43 -29.65 5.97 12.31
C GLU A 43 -30.40 4.90 11.50
N ILE A 44 -31.62 4.52 11.92
CA ILE A 44 -32.51 3.64 11.14
C ILE A 44 -32.81 4.26 9.78
N TYR A 45 -33.14 5.56 9.74
CA TYR A 45 -33.40 6.27 8.49
C TYR A 45 -32.16 6.31 7.58
N TYR A 46 -30.99 6.60 8.15
CA TYR A 46 -29.72 6.58 7.44
C TYR A 46 -29.46 5.20 6.82
N LEU A 47 -29.57 4.14 7.61
CA LEU A 47 -29.39 2.77 7.15
C LEU A 47 -30.37 2.39 6.02
N ARG A 48 -31.62 2.85 6.08
CA ARG A 48 -32.58 2.66 4.98
C ARG A 48 -32.12 3.36 3.70
N ARG A 49 -31.70 4.62 3.79
CA ARG A 49 -31.28 5.44 2.64
C ARG A 49 -30.02 4.90 1.96
N TYR A 50 -29.06 4.41 2.74
CA TYR A 50 -27.80 3.87 2.23
C TYR A 50 -27.85 2.36 1.97
N GLY A 51 -29.05 1.78 1.94
CA GLY A 51 -29.27 0.40 1.51
C GLY A 51 -28.74 -0.65 2.47
N GLY A 52 -28.68 -0.38 3.78
CA GLY A 52 -28.35 -1.37 4.81
C GLY A 52 -29.45 -2.41 5.02
N PHE A 53 -30.71 -2.04 4.78
CA PHE A 53 -31.85 -2.95 4.81
C PHE A 53 -32.94 -2.48 3.84
N ILE A 54 -33.88 -3.37 3.55
CA ILE A 54 -35.03 -3.13 2.67
C ILE A 54 -36.33 -3.45 3.42
N SER A 55 -37.43 -2.89 2.94
CA SER A 55 -38.77 -3.30 3.38
C SER A 55 -39.14 -4.58 2.63
N ALA A 56 -39.44 -5.65 3.36
CA ALA A 56 -39.87 -6.92 2.77
C ALA A 56 -41.21 -6.76 2.04
N ASP A 57 -42.09 -5.96 2.60
CA ASP A 57 -43.37 -5.59 2.01
C ASP A 57 -43.60 -4.08 2.19
N LYS A 58 -43.87 -3.41 1.07
CA LYS A 58 -44.10 -1.95 1.04
C LYS A 58 -45.55 -1.59 1.38
N SER A 59 -46.47 -2.55 1.31
CA SER A 59 -47.89 -2.35 1.57
C SER A 59 -48.26 -2.51 3.05
N SER A 60 -47.52 -3.32 3.81
CA SER A 60 -47.70 -3.45 5.25
C SER A 60 -47.25 -2.21 6.04
N ILE A 61 -48.11 -1.80 6.99
CA ILE A 61 -47.84 -0.79 8.02
C ILE A 61 -48.08 -1.47 9.38
N PRO A 62 -47.10 -1.53 10.29
CA PRO A 62 -45.73 -1.04 10.14
C PRO A 62 -44.89 -1.87 9.15
N HIS A 63 -43.97 -1.21 8.44
CA HIS A 63 -43.10 -1.86 7.46
C HIS A 63 -42.19 -2.91 8.12
N ARG A 64 -42.22 -4.13 7.58
CA ARG A 64 -41.33 -5.22 7.97
C ARG A 64 -39.97 -5.09 7.29
N LEU A 65 -38.89 -5.23 8.05
CA LEU A 65 -37.52 -4.97 7.60
C LEU A 65 -36.74 -6.27 7.40
N THR A 66 -35.93 -6.31 6.34
CA THR A 66 -34.98 -7.40 6.07
C THR A 66 -33.63 -6.84 5.62
N LEU A 67 -32.53 -7.50 6.01
CA LEU A 67 -31.20 -7.03 5.63
C LEU A 67 -30.95 -7.16 4.13
N SER A 68 -30.36 -6.12 3.55
CA SER A 68 -29.82 -6.17 2.20
C SER A 68 -28.50 -6.95 2.16
N LYS A 69 -27.99 -7.23 0.96
CA LYS A 69 -26.63 -7.79 0.79
C LYS A 69 -25.56 -6.91 1.43
N SER A 70 -25.70 -5.58 1.33
CA SER A 70 -24.78 -4.62 1.95
C SER A 70 -24.84 -4.69 3.48
N GLY A 71 -26.05 -4.74 4.05
CA GLY A 71 -26.25 -4.87 5.49
C GLY A 71 -25.67 -6.15 6.07
N LYS A 72 -25.85 -7.29 5.38
CA LYS A 72 -25.26 -8.58 5.78
C LYS A 72 -23.73 -8.53 5.83
N ASN A 73 -23.10 -7.95 4.81
CA ASN A 73 -21.65 -7.78 4.79
C ASN A 73 -21.17 -6.85 5.92
N GLU A 74 -21.94 -5.82 6.24
CA GLU A 74 -21.60 -4.88 7.30
C GLU A 74 -21.77 -5.48 8.70
N THR A 75 -22.77 -6.35 8.92
CA THR A 75 -22.90 -7.12 10.17
C THR A 75 -21.74 -8.06 10.40
N GLN A 76 -21.21 -8.70 9.35
CA GLN A 76 -20.05 -9.61 9.44
C GLN A 76 -18.76 -8.88 9.86
N GLN A 77 -18.64 -7.59 9.55
CA GLN A 77 -17.48 -6.78 9.92
C GLN A 77 -17.50 -6.31 11.39
N GLY A 78 -18.60 -6.55 12.11
CA GLY A 78 -18.70 -6.22 13.52
C GLY A 78 -18.87 -4.71 13.82
N PRO A 79 -18.86 -4.35 15.12
CA PRO A 79 -19.00 -2.95 15.57
C PRO A 79 -17.84 -2.05 15.11
N TYR A 80 -16.68 -2.64 14.82
CA TYR A 80 -15.48 -1.93 14.38
C TYR A 80 -15.41 -1.73 12.86
N SER A 81 -16.48 -2.05 12.12
CA SER A 81 -16.52 -1.89 10.65
C SER A 81 -16.12 -0.48 10.17
N VAL A 82 -16.49 0.56 10.93
CA VAL A 82 -16.10 1.95 10.65
C VAL A 82 -14.60 2.16 10.84
N GLN A 83 -14.02 1.64 11.93
CA GLN A 83 -12.59 1.73 12.20
C GLN A 83 -11.78 0.94 11.16
N ILE A 84 -12.23 -0.26 10.79
CA ILE A 84 -11.61 -1.09 9.75
C ILE A 84 -11.62 -0.35 8.41
N LYS A 85 -12.73 0.29 8.02
CA LYS A 85 -12.82 1.08 6.79
C LYS A 85 -11.88 2.29 6.83
N ARG A 86 -11.78 2.97 7.98
CA ARG A 86 -10.87 4.10 8.18
C ARG A 86 -9.40 3.67 8.07
N GLN A 87 -9.03 2.56 8.70
CA GLN A 87 -7.69 2.00 8.65
C GLN A 87 -7.30 1.59 7.23
N LYS A 88 -8.18 0.86 6.51
CA LYS A 88 -7.94 0.49 5.10
C LYS A 88 -7.76 1.72 4.20
N ARG A 89 -8.48 2.81 4.45
CA ARG A 89 -8.31 4.06 3.71
C ARG A 89 -6.93 4.68 4.00
N GLN A 90 -6.53 4.72 5.28
CA GLN A 90 -5.20 5.23 5.66
C GLN A 90 -4.08 4.39 5.06
N GLU A 91 -4.17 3.06 5.11
CA GLU A 91 -3.21 2.15 4.49
C GLU A 91 -3.07 2.39 2.98
N ARG A 92 -4.19 2.58 2.27
CA ARG A 92 -4.15 2.93 0.83
C ARG A 92 -3.47 4.27 0.57
N ILE A 93 -3.77 5.28 1.37
CA ILE A 93 -3.15 6.61 1.24
C ILE A 93 -1.64 6.50 1.49
N LEU A 94 -1.23 5.81 2.56
CA LEU A 94 0.18 5.59 2.88
C LEU A 94 0.91 4.81 1.78
N ALA A 95 0.27 3.79 1.21
CA ALA A 95 0.84 3.04 0.09
C ALA A 95 1.01 3.92 -1.16
N MET A 96 0.03 4.77 -1.46
CA MET A 96 0.09 5.72 -2.58
C MET A 96 1.19 6.77 -2.37
N VAL A 97 1.26 7.37 -1.18
CA VAL A 97 2.34 8.30 -0.81
C VAL A 97 3.71 7.63 -0.92
N SER A 98 3.85 6.41 -0.40
CA SER A 98 5.10 5.65 -0.49
C SER A 98 5.46 5.30 -1.93
N ALA A 99 4.48 5.04 -2.80
CA ALA A 99 4.73 4.77 -4.21
C ALA A 99 5.20 6.03 -4.96
N ILE A 100 4.63 7.20 -4.65
CA ILE A 100 5.07 8.49 -5.21
C ILE A 100 6.48 8.82 -4.72
N LEU A 101 6.77 8.65 -3.42
CA LEU A 101 8.07 9.00 -2.85
C LEU A 101 9.23 8.08 -3.27
N ASN A 102 8.94 6.87 -3.75
CA ASN A 102 9.96 5.90 -4.19
C ASN A 102 10.19 5.91 -5.71
N ASP A 103 9.50 6.79 -6.44
CA ASP A 103 9.55 6.89 -7.89
C ASP A 103 9.78 8.36 -8.26
N ASP A 104 11.04 8.71 -8.55
CA ASP A 104 11.49 10.09 -8.75
C ASP A 104 10.71 10.81 -9.88
N GLU A 105 10.28 10.08 -10.91
CA GLU A 105 9.45 10.65 -11.98
C GLU A 105 8.04 10.99 -11.49
N LYS A 106 7.40 10.09 -10.74
CA LYS A 106 6.07 10.35 -10.16
C LYS A 106 6.10 11.41 -9.08
N PHE A 107 7.19 11.51 -8.33
CA PHE A 107 7.39 12.58 -7.37
C PHE A 107 7.50 13.94 -8.08
N ALA A 108 8.32 14.03 -9.14
CA ALA A 108 8.46 15.25 -9.93
C ALA A 108 7.12 15.68 -10.57
N GLU A 109 6.36 14.73 -11.12
CA GLU A 109 5.02 14.98 -11.68
C GLU A 109 4.05 15.48 -10.60
N ALA A 110 4.00 14.84 -9.43
CA ALA A 110 3.13 15.26 -8.34
C ALA A 110 3.49 16.65 -7.77
N VAL A 111 4.78 17.00 -7.71
CA VAL A 111 5.25 18.33 -7.30
C VAL A 111 4.87 19.37 -8.35
N ASN A 112 5.07 19.09 -9.64
CA ASN A 112 4.68 20.00 -10.72
C ASN A 112 3.18 20.27 -10.73
N ASP A 113 2.35 19.24 -10.56
CA ASP A 113 0.89 19.37 -10.46
C ASP A 113 0.45 20.27 -9.29
N GLU A 114 1.12 20.16 -8.14
CA GLU A 114 0.80 20.97 -6.96
C GLU A 114 1.26 22.42 -7.16
N VAL A 115 2.46 22.63 -7.71
CA VAL A 115 2.97 23.97 -8.06
C VAL A 115 2.05 24.64 -9.09
N GLU A 116 1.60 23.92 -10.11
CA GLU A 116 0.71 24.47 -11.13
C GLU A 116 -0.66 24.86 -10.56
N LYS A 117 -1.21 24.05 -9.62
CA LYS A 117 -2.44 24.42 -8.90
C LYS A 117 -2.25 25.66 -8.05
N GLU A 118 -1.14 25.74 -7.31
CA GLU A 118 -0.86 26.89 -6.46
C GLU A 118 -0.67 28.16 -7.31
N VAL A 119 0.04 28.08 -8.44
CA VAL A 119 0.20 29.19 -9.39
C VAL A 119 -1.15 29.60 -9.98
N LYS A 120 -1.99 28.66 -10.41
CA LYS A 120 -3.34 28.95 -10.92
C LYS A 120 -4.22 29.60 -9.86
N GLN A 121 -4.12 29.16 -8.60
CA GLN A 121 -4.86 29.75 -7.50
C GLN A 121 -4.38 31.17 -7.20
N ARG A 122 -3.06 31.40 -7.16
CA ARG A 122 -2.48 32.74 -6.98
C ARG A 122 -2.85 33.68 -8.13
N MET A 123 -2.84 33.22 -9.37
CA MET A 123 -3.30 33.99 -10.53
C MET A 123 -4.76 34.39 -10.39
N LYS A 124 -5.64 33.48 -9.97
CA LYS A 124 -7.06 33.80 -9.69
C LYS A 124 -7.23 34.79 -8.54
N GLU A 125 -6.43 34.68 -7.48
CA GLU A 125 -6.44 35.62 -6.36
C GLU A 125 -5.99 37.03 -6.79
N ILE A 126 -5.05 37.11 -7.73
CA ILE A 126 -4.60 38.37 -8.36
C ILE A 126 -5.69 38.96 -9.26
N GLU A 127 -6.29 38.14 -10.15
CA GLU A 127 -7.38 38.55 -11.04
C GLU A 127 -8.62 39.01 -10.27
N SER A 128 -8.92 38.39 -9.13
CA SER A 128 -10.04 38.77 -8.27
C SER A 128 -9.74 39.95 -7.33
N GLY A 129 -8.53 40.50 -7.37
CA GLY A 129 -8.12 41.65 -6.56
C GLY A 129 -7.98 41.35 -5.06
N VAL A 130 -8.03 40.07 -4.66
CA VAL A 130 -7.80 39.62 -3.28
C VAL A 130 -6.31 39.70 -2.92
N ARG A 131 -5.43 39.68 -3.94
CA ARG A 131 -3.99 39.75 -3.79
C ARG A 131 -3.40 40.72 -4.81
N GLU A 132 -2.55 41.64 -4.39
CA GLU A 132 -1.86 42.54 -5.32
C GLU A 132 -0.87 41.74 -6.18
N ALA A 133 -0.85 42.02 -7.49
CA ALA A 133 0.15 41.48 -8.40
C ALA A 133 1.56 41.91 -7.92
N PRO A 134 2.58 41.05 -7.99
CA PRO A 134 3.94 41.46 -7.64
C PRO A 134 4.37 42.60 -8.58
N THR A 135 4.46 43.79 -8.02
CA THR A 135 4.93 44.98 -8.71
C THR A 135 6.42 44.78 -8.99
N ILE A 136 6.78 44.51 -10.25
CA ILE A 136 8.17 44.63 -10.71
C ILE A 136 8.42 46.14 -10.81
N VAL A 137 8.70 46.77 -9.68
CA VAL A 137 9.26 48.13 -9.65
C VAL A 137 10.76 47.96 -9.83
N GLU A 138 11.24 48.27 -11.04
CA GLU A 138 12.62 48.65 -11.28
C GLU A 138 13.01 49.78 -10.32
N THR A 139 13.65 49.43 -9.22
CA THR A 139 14.49 50.34 -8.44
C THR A 139 15.75 49.58 -8.10
N ILE A 140 16.60 49.40 -9.11
CA ILE A 140 18.03 49.17 -8.86
C ILE A 140 18.60 50.53 -8.48
N GLU A 141 18.32 50.96 -7.24
CA GLU A 141 19.18 51.93 -6.59
C GLU A 141 20.51 51.23 -6.33
N SER A 142 21.56 51.90 -6.78
CA SER A 142 22.92 51.41 -6.93
C SER A 142 23.51 50.81 -5.65
N LYS A 143 23.41 49.50 -5.48
CA LYS A 143 24.51 48.74 -4.91
C LYS A 143 25.44 48.39 -6.07
N THR A 144 26.72 48.73 -5.93
CA THR A 144 27.70 48.44 -6.97
C THR A 144 27.70 46.95 -7.29
N ASP A 145 27.90 46.56 -8.56
CA ASP A 145 27.85 45.17 -9.04
C ASP A 145 28.75 44.22 -8.20
N THR A 146 29.79 44.80 -7.58
CA THR A 146 30.69 44.14 -6.63
C THR A 146 30.08 43.83 -5.26
N GLU A 147 29.22 44.69 -4.72
CA GLU A 147 28.54 44.46 -3.45
C GLU A 147 27.43 43.42 -3.60
N LEU A 148 26.71 43.44 -4.73
CA LEU A 148 25.72 42.41 -5.05
C LEU A 148 26.38 41.04 -5.23
N ARG A 149 27.53 40.96 -5.92
CA ARG A 149 28.30 39.71 -6.03
C ARG A 149 28.77 39.18 -4.68
N LYS A 150 29.30 40.05 -3.80
CA LYS A 150 29.69 39.64 -2.44
C LYS A 150 28.48 39.19 -1.62
N GLU A 151 27.34 39.84 -1.78
CA GLU A 151 26.10 39.46 -1.10
C GLU A 151 25.60 38.09 -1.59
N ILE A 152 25.65 37.84 -2.90
CA ILE A 152 25.32 36.55 -3.53
C ILE A 152 26.28 35.46 -3.04
N GLU A 153 27.60 35.68 -3.09
CA GLU A 153 28.61 34.73 -2.61
C GLU A 153 28.40 34.40 -1.12
N SER A 154 28.05 35.40 -0.30
CA SER A 154 27.74 35.16 1.12
C SER A 154 26.49 34.29 1.31
N LYS A 155 25.47 34.49 0.48
CA LYS A 155 24.21 33.74 0.52
C LYS A 155 24.41 32.32 0.02
N ASP A 156 25.21 32.11 -1.02
CA ASP A 156 25.57 30.80 -1.55
C ASP A 156 26.38 29.98 -0.55
N MET A 157 27.36 30.60 0.12
CA MET A 157 28.08 29.97 1.23
C MET A 157 27.14 29.55 2.36
N ARG A 158 26.19 30.42 2.72
CA ARG A 158 25.20 30.12 3.75
C ARG A 158 24.23 29.01 3.34
N ILE A 159 23.84 28.95 2.08
CA ILE A 159 23.04 27.85 1.52
C ILE A 159 23.83 26.54 1.61
N HIS A 160 25.12 26.55 1.27
CA HIS A 160 25.99 25.39 1.37
C HIS A 160 26.13 24.88 2.82
N GLU A 161 26.31 25.78 3.79
CA GLU A 161 26.31 25.43 5.21
C GLU A 161 24.99 24.82 5.67
N LEU A 162 23.87 25.42 5.30
CA LEU A 162 22.53 24.93 5.66
C LEU A 162 22.24 23.58 5.00
N GLN A 163 22.67 23.37 3.76
CA GLN A 163 22.58 22.08 3.08
C GLN A 163 23.42 21.01 3.79
N ALA A 164 24.64 21.34 4.22
CA ALA A 164 25.48 20.44 5.01
C ALA A 164 24.85 20.10 6.37
N GLN A 165 24.25 21.09 7.05
CA GLN A 165 23.51 20.87 8.30
C GLN A 165 22.25 20.02 8.10
N ILE A 166 21.50 20.23 7.01
CA ILE A 166 20.35 19.38 6.65
C ILE A 166 20.81 17.97 6.35
N GLN A 167 21.92 17.78 5.63
CA GLN A 167 22.47 16.46 5.33
C GLN A 167 22.93 15.75 6.61
N HIS A 168 23.59 16.46 7.52
CA HIS A 168 23.96 15.97 8.85
C HIS A 168 22.73 15.59 9.69
N LEU A 169 21.69 16.43 9.72
CA LEU A 169 20.43 16.14 10.40
C LEU A 169 19.65 15.00 9.74
N ARG A 170 19.74 14.83 8.42
CA ARG A 170 19.16 13.68 7.69
C ARG A 170 19.90 12.40 8.04
N LEU A 171 21.23 12.43 8.17
CA LEU A 171 22.01 11.29 8.66
C LEU A 171 21.69 10.94 10.12
N HIS A 172 21.40 11.95 10.96
CA HIS A 172 20.98 11.74 12.35
C HIS A 172 19.49 11.34 12.50
N LYS A 173 18.58 11.79 11.62
CA LYS A 173 17.16 11.38 11.63
C LYS A 173 16.91 10.05 10.89
N ALA A 174 17.80 9.64 10.00
CA ALA A 174 17.72 8.36 9.26
C ALA A 174 18.31 7.16 10.04
N ASN A 175 18.77 7.36 11.27
CA ASN A 175 19.24 6.31 12.18
C ASN A 175 18.30 6.27 13.41
N VAL A 176 17.51 5.24 13.78
CA VAL A 176 17.31 3.87 13.31
C VAL A 176 15.96 3.41 13.94
N PRO A 177 14.98 2.84 13.19
CA PRO A 177 14.04 1.88 13.79
C PRO A 177 14.87 0.70 14.23
N THR A 178 14.90 0.40 15.53
CA THR A 178 15.75 -0.60 16.22
C THR A 178 15.83 -1.91 15.42
N ARG A 179 16.74 -1.96 14.44
CA ARG A 179 17.13 -3.22 13.82
C ARG A 179 17.91 -3.87 14.93
N ALA A 180 17.38 -4.96 15.47
CA ALA A 180 18.11 -5.76 16.43
C ALA A 180 19.54 -5.91 15.91
N PRO A 181 20.57 -5.73 16.78
CA PRO A 181 21.95 -5.95 16.36
C PRO A 181 22.01 -7.29 15.62
N PRO A 182 22.77 -7.40 14.52
CA PRO A 182 22.87 -8.65 13.79
C PRO A 182 23.16 -9.73 14.82
N VAL A 183 22.20 -10.63 15.03
CA VAL A 183 22.37 -11.76 15.93
C VAL A 183 23.65 -12.42 15.47
N GLN A 184 24.68 -12.42 16.32
CA GLN A 184 25.95 -13.06 16.01
C GLN A 184 25.62 -14.54 15.80
N LYS A 185 25.47 -14.91 14.53
CA LYS A 185 25.27 -16.29 14.11
C LYS A 185 26.43 -17.10 14.67
N SER A 186 26.15 -18.29 15.19
CA SER A 186 27.21 -19.15 15.70
C SER A 186 28.25 -19.40 14.60
N PRO A 187 29.52 -19.69 14.93
CA PRO A 187 30.54 -20.04 13.94
C PRO A 187 30.10 -21.18 13.00
N GLU A 188 29.31 -22.12 13.52
CA GLU A 188 28.70 -23.22 12.74
C GLU A 188 27.65 -22.71 11.74
N GLU A 189 26.76 -21.81 12.17
CA GLU A 189 25.76 -21.20 11.29
C GLU A 189 26.42 -20.35 10.19
N GLN A 190 27.51 -19.64 10.50
CA GLN A 190 28.26 -18.86 9.52
C GLN A 190 28.92 -19.74 8.46
N LYS A 191 29.53 -20.86 8.88
CA LYS A 191 30.12 -21.84 7.96
C LYS A 191 29.06 -22.47 7.05
N ALA A 192 27.91 -22.86 7.60
CA ALA A 192 26.80 -23.40 6.83
C ALA A 192 26.21 -22.40 5.82
N ASP A 193 26.12 -21.12 6.18
CA ASP A 193 25.67 -20.05 5.26
C ASP A 193 26.70 -19.80 4.14
N ALA A 194 28.00 -19.86 4.46
CA ALA A 194 29.08 -19.72 3.49
C ALA A 194 29.11 -20.88 2.48
N GLU A 195 29.01 -22.13 2.95
CA GLU A 195 28.93 -23.31 2.09
C GLU A 195 27.68 -23.28 1.21
N ARG A 196 26.54 -22.83 1.75
CA ARG A 196 25.30 -22.66 0.99
C ARG A 196 25.48 -21.64 -0.13
N ARG A 197 26.04 -20.47 0.18
CA ARG A 197 26.32 -19.43 -0.80
C ARG A 197 27.24 -19.95 -1.90
N GLN A 198 28.32 -20.64 -1.53
CA GLN A 198 29.27 -21.20 -2.48
C GLN A 198 28.62 -22.23 -3.42
N ARG A 199 27.79 -23.13 -2.88
CA ARG A 199 27.04 -24.11 -3.71
C ARG A 199 26.10 -23.42 -4.70
N ARG A 200 25.38 -22.39 -4.25
CA ARG A 200 24.47 -21.64 -5.14
C ARG A 200 25.21 -20.84 -6.19
N GLU A 201 26.36 -20.25 -5.83
CA GLU A 201 27.20 -19.54 -6.78
C GLU A 201 27.74 -20.48 -7.87
N GLN A 202 28.22 -21.67 -7.50
CA GLN A 202 28.62 -22.70 -8.46
C GLN A 202 27.46 -23.13 -9.37
N LEU A 203 26.27 -23.33 -8.80
CA LEU A 203 25.07 -23.67 -9.56
C LEU A 203 24.69 -22.56 -10.54
N SER A 204 24.70 -21.29 -10.11
CA SER A 204 24.45 -20.15 -11.01
C SER A 204 25.45 -20.07 -12.14
N MET A 205 26.74 -20.28 -11.84
CA MET A 205 27.80 -20.25 -12.85
C MET A 205 27.61 -21.35 -13.89
N ARG A 206 27.18 -22.55 -13.48
CA ARG A 206 26.86 -23.66 -14.39
C ARG A 206 25.71 -23.32 -15.35
N TYR A 207 24.70 -22.59 -14.89
CA TYR A 207 23.53 -22.20 -15.68
C TYR A 207 23.67 -20.84 -16.37
N ARG A 208 24.86 -20.23 -16.32
CA ARG A 208 25.09 -18.93 -16.95
C ARG A 208 24.97 -19.05 -18.47
N GLY A 209 24.09 -18.25 -19.07
CA GLY A 209 23.80 -18.32 -20.50
C GLY A 209 22.90 -19.48 -20.92
N MET A 210 22.41 -20.28 -19.97
CA MET A 210 21.44 -21.35 -20.21
C MET A 210 20.06 -20.95 -19.69
N LEU A 211 19.02 -21.62 -20.22
CA LEU A 211 17.70 -21.54 -19.62
C LEU A 211 17.67 -22.32 -18.30
N LEU A 212 17.01 -21.76 -17.29
CA LEU A 212 16.78 -22.41 -16.01
C LEU A 212 15.66 -23.43 -16.17
N ASP A 213 15.90 -24.62 -15.63
CA ASP A 213 14.99 -25.75 -15.68
C ASP A 213 14.51 -26.14 -14.28
N ALA A 214 13.60 -27.12 -14.20
CA ALA A 214 13.09 -27.60 -12.91
C ALA A 214 14.21 -28.09 -11.95
N PRO A 215 15.24 -28.83 -12.42
CA PRO A 215 16.41 -29.15 -11.62
C PRO A 215 17.09 -27.94 -11.00
N PHE A 216 17.35 -26.86 -11.75
CA PHE A 216 17.95 -25.64 -11.18
C PHE A 216 17.17 -25.14 -9.95
N PHE A 217 15.85 -25.01 -10.09
CA PHE A 217 14.95 -24.51 -9.05
C PHE A 217 14.88 -25.42 -7.82
N HIS A 218 14.95 -26.73 -8.01
CA HIS A 218 15.03 -27.70 -6.92
C HIS A 218 16.34 -27.53 -6.12
N HIS A 219 17.49 -27.45 -6.81
CA HIS A 219 18.80 -27.29 -6.15
C HIS A 219 18.98 -25.89 -5.52
N TRP A 220 18.20 -24.90 -5.93
CA TRP A 220 18.21 -23.54 -5.37
C TRP A 220 17.52 -23.41 -3.99
N LYS A 221 17.36 -24.50 -3.22
CA LYS A 221 16.62 -24.58 -1.94
C LYS A 221 15.11 -24.73 -2.11
N ASP A 222 14.69 -25.61 -3.02
CA ASP A 222 13.28 -25.91 -3.25
C ASP A 222 12.47 -24.64 -3.55
N MET A 223 13.04 -23.73 -4.33
CA MET A 223 12.35 -22.54 -4.80
C MET A 223 11.80 -22.82 -6.18
N PHE A 224 10.48 -22.93 -6.30
CA PHE A 224 9.83 -23.26 -7.57
C PHE A 224 9.08 -22.05 -8.13
N PRO A 225 9.00 -21.90 -9.45
CA PRO A 225 8.03 -21.00 -10.05
C PRO A 225 6.62 -21.56 -9.81
N PHE A 226 5.76 -20.75 -9.20
CA PHE A 226 4.36 -21.06 -8.94
C PHE A 226 3.46 -20.19 -9.80
N ARG A 227 2.39 -20.79 -10.31
CA ARG A 227 1.34 -20.05 -10.99
C ARG A 227 0.43 -19.35 -9.98
N MET A 228 0.27 -18.04 -10.14
CA MET A 228 -0.65 -17.21 -9.38
C MET A 228 -2.09 -17.44 -9.82
N LYS A 229 -3.01 -17.44 -8.85
CA LYS A 229 -4.43 -17.69 -9.08
C LYS A 229 -5.04 -16.56 -9.92
N HIS A 230 -5.96 -16.92 -10.82
CA HIS A 230 -6.70 -16.00 -11.70
C HIS A 230 -5.89 -15.32 -12.83
N LEU A 231 -4.60 -15.62 -12.96
CA LEU A 231 -3.79 -15.10 -14.05
C LEU A 231 -3.52 -16.17 -15.12
N GLN A 232 -3.50 -15.73 -16.37
CA GLN A 232 -3.12 -16.55 -17.51
C GLN A 232 -1.60 -16.75 -17.47
N LEU A 233 -1.15 -17.99 -17.66
CA LEU A 233 0.27 -18.34 -17.63
C LEU A 233 1.06 -17.48 -18.62
N TYR A 234 2.25 -17.04 -18.20
CA TYR A 234 3.18 -16.16 -18.94
C TYR A 234 2.75 -14.70 -19.10
N LYS A 235 1.58 -14.28 -18.61
CA LYS A 235 1.30 -12.85 -18.44
C LYS A 235 2.08 -12.28 -17.27
N GLU A 236 2.49 -11.02 -17.35
CA GLU A 236 3.23 -10.36 -16.28
C GLU A 236 2.58 -10.57 -14.90
N GLY A 237 3.39 -10.94 -13.90
CA GLY A 237 2.94 -11.26 -12.54
C GLY A 237 2.14 -12.57 -12.39
N SER A 238 1.96 -13.36 -13.45
CA SER A 238 1.29 -14.67 -13.39
C SER A 238 2.12 -15.77 -12.75
N VAL A 239 3.42 -15.57 -12.62
CA VAL A 239 4.37 -16.51 -12.01
C VAL A 239 5.17 -15.80 -10.92
N GLU A 240 5.30 -16.47 -9.79
CA GLU A 240 6.14 -16.02 -8.69
C GLU A 240 7.00 -17.19 -8.20
N ILE A 241 8.28 -16.93 -7.92
CA ILE A 241 9.23 -17.96 -7.50
C ILE A 241 9.32 -17.95 -5.98
N MET A 242 8.85 -19.02 -5.36
CA MET A 242 8.71 -19.11 -3.91
C MET A 242 8.95 -20.53 -3.41
N SER A 243 9.21 -20.68 -2.10
CA SER A 243 9.28 -22.00 -1.49
C SER A 243 7.87 -22.59 -1.28
N PRO A 244 7.72 -23.93 -1.26
CA PRO A 244 6.47 -24.60 -0.86
C PRO A 244 5.98 -24.24 0.55
N SER A 245 6.87 -23.73 1.41
CA SER A 245 6.55 -23.30 2.78
C SER A 245 6.02 -21.87 2.90
N ASN A 246 5.91 -21.12 1.78
CA ASN A 246 5.43 -19.75 1.79
C ASN A 246 3.95 -19.64 2.29
N PRO A 247 3.62 -18.71 3.21
CA PRO A 247 2.24 -18.47 3.66
C PRO A 247 1.21 -18.22 2.54
N GLU A 248 1.62 -17.73 1.37
CA GLU A 248 0.76 -17.48 0.22
C GLU A 248 0.04 -18.74 -0.30
N HIS A 249 0.63 -19.93 -0.08
CA HIS A 249 -0.03 -21.20 -0.38
C HIS A 249 -1.26 -21.42 0.51
N ARG A 250 -1.15 -21.13 1.81
CA ARG A 250 -2.28 -21.26 2.76
C ARG A 250 -3.40 -20.26 2.47
N ARG A 251 -3.04 -19.10 1.92
CA ARG A 251 -4.00 -18.06 1.49
C ARG A 251 -4.67 -18.39 0.16
N GLY A 252 -4.17 -19.42 -0.55
CA GLY A 252 -4.72 -19.85 -1.84
C GLY A 252 -4.41 -18.89 -2.99
N HIS A 253 -3.35 -18.08 -2.88
CA HIS A 253 -2.91 -17.16 -3.93
C HIS A 253 -2.01 -17.84 -4.98
N ALA A 254 -1.29 -18.88 -4.58
CA ALA A 254 -0.54 -19.77 -5.47
C ALA A 254 -1.23 -21.15 -5.55
N ARG A 255 -1.30 -21.74 -6.75
CA ARG A 255 -2.00 -23.02 -6.97
C ARG A 255 -1.08 -24.23 -6.89
N ARG A 256 -0.19 -24.36 -7.88
CA ARG A 256 0.74 -25.48 -8.04
C ARG A 256 2.06 -24.96 -8.59
N PRO A 257 3.18 -25.65 -8.31
CA PRO A 257 4.40 -25.37 -9.03
C PRO A 257 4.18 -25.61 -10.53
N LEU A 258 4.86 -24.83 -11.36
CA LEU A 258 4.91 -25.09 -12.79
C LEU A 258 5.52 -26.46 -13.04
N ASN A 259 4.95 -27.20 -14.00
CA ASN A 259 5.54 -28.45 -14.42
C ASN A 259 6.83 -28.17 -15.26
N PRO A 260 7.72 -29.15 -15.48
CA PRO A 260 8.99 -28.90 -16.18
C PRO A 260 8.83 -28.26 -17.57
N ALA A 261 7.79 -28.62 -18.32
CA ALA A 261 7.51 -28.03 -19.63
C ALA A 261 7.12 -26.55 -19.52
N GLU A 262 6.32 -26.18 -18.51
CA GLU A 262 5.94 -24.80 -18.21
C GLU A 262 7.12 -23.97 -17.69
N VAL A 263 8.07 -24.60 -16.97
CA VAL A 263 9.31 -23.94 -16.56
C VAL A 263 10.14 -23.55 -17.77
N ILE A 264 10.35 -24.48 -18.71
CA ILE A 264 11.08 -24.22 -19.96
C ILE A 264 10.35 -23.17 -20.81
N GLY A 265 9.02 -23.25 -20.89
CA GLY A 265 8.20 -22.28 -21.61
C GLY A 265 8.27 -20.86 -21.04
N GLY A 266 8.58 -20.72 -19.74
CA GLY A 266 8.85 -19.43 -19.10
C GLY A 266 10.16 -18.78 -19.51
N LYS A 267 11.07 -19.51 -20.18
CA LYS A 267 12.36 -19.02 -20.70
C LYS A 267 13.19 -18.25 -19.67
N TYR A 268 13.20 -18.74 -18.43
CA TYR A 268 13.95 -18.12 -17.34
C TYR A 268 15.46 -18.22 -17.61
N HIS A 269 16.21 -17.15 -17.38
CA HIS A 269 17.67 -17.16 -17.49
C HIS A 269 18.29 -16.13 -16.53
N ILE A 270 19.57 -16.32 -16.20
CA ILE A 270 20.29 -15.41 -15.29
C ILE A 270 20.80 -14.20 -16.07
N VAL A 271 20.37 -13.01 -15.66
CA VAL A 271 20.80 -11.74 -16.28
C VAL A 271 21.98 -11.14 -15.52
N LYS A 272 21.93 -11.18 -14.18
CA LYS A 272 22.95 -10.55 -13.34
C LYS A 272 23.22 -11.36 -12.09
N MET A 273 24.48 -11.41 -11.67
CA MET A 273 24.90 -11.93 -10.37
C MET A 273 25.26 -10.74 -9.47
N THR A 274 24.80 -10.75 -8.23
CA THR A 274 24.95 -9.67 -7.25
C THR A 274 25.53 -10.21 -5.94
N LYS A 275 26.00 -9.33 -5.04
CA LYS A 275 26.48 -9.75 -3.72
C LYS A 275 25.41 -10.47 -2.89
N GLN A 276 24.12 -10.27 -3.19
CA GLN A 276 23.00 -10.84 -2.45
C GLN A 276 22.42 -12.11 -3.08
N GLY A 277 22.67 -12.35 -4.38
CA GLY A 277 22.07 -13.46 -5.11
C GLY A 277 22.18 -13.28 -6.63
N ILE A 278 21.26 -13.90 -7.35
CA ILE A 278 21.11 -13.74 -8.81
C ILE A 278 19.81 -12.99 -9.15
N VAL A 279 19.83 -12.32 -10.28
CA VAL A 279 18.66 -11.75 -10.94
C VAL A 279 18.38 -12.59 -12.16
N ILE A 280 17.13 -13.05 -12.25
CA ILE A 280 16.64 -13.88 -13.33
C ILE A 280 15.54 -13.14 -14.07
N GLU A 281 15.49 -13.34 -15.39
CA GLU A 281 14.48 -12.77 -16.27
C GLU A 281 13.72 -13.90 -16.95
N GLY A 282 12.42 -13.72 -17.15
CA GLY A 282 11.59 -14.70 -17.86
C GLY A 282 10.12 -14.30 -17.88
N MET A 283 9.36 -15.02 -18.68
CA MET A 283 7.93 -14.74 -18.89
C MET A 283 7.13 -15.04 -17.63
N GLY A 284 6.17 -14.17 -17.34
CA GLY A 284 5.26 -14.34 -16.22
C GLY A 284 5.74 -13.75 -14.89
N LEU A 285 7.03 -13.41 -14.76
CA LEU A 285 7.54 -12.73 -13.57
C LEU A 285 6.99 -11.29 -13.48
N PRO A 286 6.83 -10.74 -12.26
CA PRO A 286 6.46 -9.34 -12.07
C PRO A 286 7.57 -8.42 -12.60
N GLY A 287 7.25 -7.49 -13.51
CA GLY A 287 8.27 -6.67 -14.17
C GLY A 287 9.27 -7.47 -15.02
N GLY A 288 8.93 -8.70 -15.39
CA GLY A 288 9.79 -9.61 -16.16
C GLY A 288 10.99 -10.19 -15.40
N GLN A 289 11.22 -9.79 -14.15
CA GLN A 289 12.42 -10.17 -13.38
C GLN A 289 12.10 -10.66 -11.96
N ALA A 290 12.99 -11.48 -11.42
CA ALA A 290 12.96 -11.90 -10.03
C ALA A 290 14.38 -12.00 -9.47
N SER A 291 14.52 -11.78 -8.16
CA SER A 291 15.81 -11.91 -7.47
C SER A 291 15.80 -13.13 -6.54
N LEU A 292 16.79 -14.01 -6.71
CA LEU A 292 16.97 -15.20 -5.88
C LEU A 292 18.23 -15.05 -5.02
N ARG A 293 18.09 -15.10 -3.70
CA ARG A 293 19.20 -14.92 -2.76
C ARG A 293 20.10 -16.15 -2.66
N TRP A 294 21.35 -15.95 -2.22
CA TRP A 294 22.32 -17.01 -1.91
C TRP A 294 21.89 -17.95 -0.78
#